data_AF-A0A3M6G9S0-F1
#
_entry.id   AF-A0A3M6G9S0-F1
#
_cell.length_a   1.000
_cell.length_b   1.000
_cell.length_c   1.000
_cell.angle_alpha   90.00
_cell.angle_beta   90.00
_cell.angle_gamma   90.00
#
_symmetry.space_group_name_H-M   'P 1'
#
loop_
_entity.id
_entity.type
_entity.pdbx_description
1 polymer ?
#
loop_
_entity_poly.entity_id
_entity_poly.type
_entity_poly.pdbx_seq_one_letter_code
_entity_poly.pdbx_strand_id
1 'polypeptide(L)'
;MSPLIDSANMTPSYWLRLREAVIEAVEVDGCDAVLVLHGTDTLAYSAAAMSFQLLGFSAPVLFTGSMLPAGVQDSDAWENVNGALLALGSGLVSGVQLYFHGQLMTPVRCAKIRSFGRQPFAPLQRSRGGHAVVSLPDALNYRQAKTLAEVAVLPLFPGVGAAQLDGLINSGIRGLVLECFGSGTGPSDDPQFLASLENARALGICVVAITQCHEGGVELDVYEAGSRLRGAGVLSGGGMTREAALGKLHALLGASLTTEEVRRLVELDLCGELR
;
A
#
# COMPACT_ATOMS: atom_id res chain seq x y z
N MET A 1 -9.58 -15.02 -13.96
CA MET A 1 -10.30 -15.00 -12.65
C MET A 1 -11.79 -14.91 -12.89
N SER A 2 -12.56 -15.89 -12.40
CA SER A 2 -14.02 -15.85 -12.38
C SER A 2 -14.53 -15.87 -10.93
N PRO A 3 -15.66 -15.19 -10.64
CA PRO A 3 -16.33 -14.21 -11.50
C PRO A 3 -15.52 -12.90 -11.64
N LEU A 4 -15.90 -12.06 -12.62
CA LEU A 4 -15.48 -10.65 -12.64
C LEU A 4 -15.98 -9.96 -11.36
N ILE A 5 -15.24 -8.97 -10.90
CA ILE A 5 -15.58 -8.22 -9.68
C ILE A 5 -15.57 -6.72 -9.93
N ASP A 6 -16.45 -6.02 -9.21
CA ASP A 6 -16.30 -4.60 -8.98
C ASP A 6 -15.10 -4.36 -8.04
N SER A 7 -14.26 -3.38 -8.35
CA SER A 7 -13.12 -2.99 -7.50
C SER A 7 -13.52 -2.62 -6.08
N ALA A 8 -14.76 -2.18 -5.84
CA ALA A 8 -15.27 -1.91 -4.49
C ALA A 8 -15.38 -3.18 -3.62
N ASN A 9 -15.45 -4.37 -4.24
CA ASN A 9 -15.47 -5.67 -3.57
C ASN A 9 -14.08 -6.32 -3.49
N MET A 10 -13.01 -5.57 -3.80
CA MET A 10 -11.62 -6.04 -3.68
C MET A 10 -11.26 -6.33 -2.23
N THR A 11 -10.51 -7.41 -2.01
CA THR A 11 -10.02 -7.82 -0.69
C THR A 11 -8.58 -8.34 -0.81
N PRO A 12 -7.85 -8.49 0.31
CA PRO A 12 -6.51 -9.09 0.28
C PRO A 12 -6.48 -10.52 -0.30
N SER A 13 -7.56 -11.29 -0.23
CA SER A 13 -7.63 -12.60 -0.89
C SER A 13 -7.65 -12.49 -2.41
N TYR A 14 -8.28 -11.46 -2.97
CA TYR A 14 -8.15 -11.16 -4.40
C TYR A 14 -6.74 -10.71 -4.77
N TRP A 15 -6.02 -9.99 -3.91
CA TRP A 15 -4.62 -9.65 -4.17
C TRP A 15 -3.74 -10.89 -4.27
N LEU A 16 -3.92 -11.90 -3.40
CA LEU A 16 -3.17 -13.15 -3.51
C LEU A 16 -3.51 -13.92 -4.79
N ARG A 17 -4.79 -13.97 -5.18
CA ARG A 17 -5.21 -14.57 -6.46
C ARG A 17 -4.62 -13.83 -7.67
N LEU A 18 -4.58 -12.50 -7.62
CA LEU A 18 -3.99 -11.67 -8.67
C LEU A 18 -2.49 -11.91 -8.78
N ARG A 19 -1.79 -11.96 -7.65
CA ARG A 19 -0.37 -12.32 -7.58
C ARG A 19 -0.11 -13.67 -8.25
N GLU A 20 -0.89 -14.70 -7.92
CA GLU A 20 -0.75 -16.04 -8.51
C GLU A 20 -0.95 -16.02 -10.03
N ALA A 21 -2.00 -15.35 -10.52
CA ALA A 21 -2.27 -15.25 -11.95
C ALA A 21 -1.16 -14.49 -12.72
N VAL A 22 -0.60 -13.43 -12.13
CA VAL A 22 0.52 -12.69 -12.73
C VAL A 22 1.78 -13.56 -12.81
N ILE A 23 2.08 -14.33 -11.75
CA ILE A 23 3.23 -15.25 -11.73
C ILE A 23 3.05 -16.37 -12.75
N GLU A 24 1.87 -16.97 -12.82
CA GLU A 24 1.53 -18.03 -13.79
C GLU A 24 1.71 -17.55 -15.23
N ALA A 25 1.19 -16.37 -15.58
CA ALA A 25 1.31 -15.81 -16.93
C ALA A 25 2.77 -15.67 -17.40
N VAL A 26 3.69 -15.35 -16.50
CA VAL A 26 5.10 -15.14 -16.86
C VAL A 26 5.91 -16.44 -16.78
N GLU A 27 5.78 -17.17 -15.68
CA GLU A 27 6.63 -18.35 -15.42
C GLU A 27 6.15 -19.63 -16.12
N VAL A 28 4.85 -19.73 -16.40
CA VAL A 28 4.25 -20.91 -17.05
C VAL A 28 3.88 -20.62 -18.50
N ASP A 29 3.15 -19.52 -18.75
CA ASP A 29 2.70 -19.18 -20.10
C ASP A 29 3.78 -18.45 -20.92
N GLY A 30 4.87 -18.02 -20.29
CA GLY A 30 6.01 -17.39 -20.97
C GLY A 30 5.74 -15.98 -21.48
N CYS A 31 4.81 -15.25 -20.85
CA CYS A 31 4.56 -13.84 -21.19
C CYS A 31 5.73 -12.94 -20.77
N ASP A 32 6.13 -12.02 -21.65
CA ASP A 32 7.19 -11.04 -21.36
C ASP A 32 6.75 -9.94 -20.38
N ALA A 33 5.44 -9.67 -20.31
CA ALA A 33 4.83 -8.67 -19.43
C ALA A 33 3.35 -8.97 -19.19
N VAL A 34 2.76 -8.32 -18.17
CA VAL A 34 1.35 -8.47 -17.82
C VAL A 34 0.64 -7.12 -17.78
N LEU A 35 -0.48 -7.00 -18.51
CA LEU A 35 -1.41 -5.87 -18.40
C LEU A 35 -2.61 -6.27 -17.52
N VAL A 36 -2.81 -5.58 -16.41
CA VAL A 36 -3.94 -5.80 -15.49
C VAL A 36 -5.00 -4.72 -15.72
N LEU A 37 -6.17 -5.14 -16.19
CA LEU A 37 -7.36 -4.28 -16.26
C LEU A 37 -8.09 -4.30 -14.91
N HIS A 38 -8.34 -3.13 -14.34
CA HIS A 38 -8.86 -3.01 -12.98
C HIS A 38 -9.88 -1.85 -12.85
N GLY A 39 -10.88 -2.02 -11.99
CA GLY A 39 -11.81 -0.94 -11.63
C GLY A 39 -11.12 0.16 -10.82
N THR A 40 -11.48 1.42 -11.01
CA THR A 40 -10.64 2.54 -10.54
C THR A 40 -10.67 2.78 -9.03
N ASP A 41 -11.71 2.34 -8.31
CA ASP A 41 -11.87 2.67 -6.89
C ASP A 41 -10.76 2.12 -5.99
N THR A 42 -10.29 0.90 -6.28
CA THR A 42 -9.21 0.25 -5.52
C THR A 42 -7.98 -0.06 -6.37
N LEU A 43 -7.88 0.49 -7.59
CA LEU A 43 -6.76 0.26 -8.49
C LEU A 43 -5.41 0.61 -7.85
N ALA A 44 -5.31 1.80 -7.24
CA ALA A 44 -4.08 2.23 -6.58
C ALA A 44 -3.68 1.29 -5.42
N TYR A 45 -4.66 0.79 -4.65
CA TYR A 45 -4.42 -0.19 -3.57
C TYR A 45 -3.88 -1.51 -4.12
N SER A 46 -4.53 -2.08 -5.15
CA SER A 46 -4.10 -3.34 -5.75
C SER A 46 -2.72 -3.23 -6.39
N ALA A 47 -2.44 -2.14 -7.10
CA ALA A 47 -1.14 -1.92 -7.74
C ALA A 47 -0.02 -1.70 -6.69
N ALA A 48 -0.29 -0.94 -5.61
CA ALA A 48 0.65 -0.79 -4.51
C ALA A 48 0.88 -2.13 -3.79
N ALA A 49 -0.17 -2.91 -3.50
CA ALA A 49 -0.05 -4.24 -2.90
C ALA A 49 0.80 -5.18 -3.80
N MET A 50 0.56 -5.19 -5.11
CA MET A 50 1.37 -6.01 -6.04
C MET A 50 2.83 -5.61 -6.06
N SER A 51 3.15 -4.33 -5.86
CA SER A 51 4.55 -3.85 -5.79
C SER A 51 5.34 -4.55 -4.66
N PHE A 52 4.67 -4.94 -3.56
CA PHE A 52 5.29 -5.69 -2.47
C PHE A 52 5.15 -7.21 -2.63
N GLN A 53 4.05 -7.69 -3.21
CA GLN A 53 3.80 -9.12 -3.42
C GLN A 53 4.68 -9.75 -4.50
N LEU A 54 5.21 -8.93 -5.41
CA LEU A 54 6.04 -9.31 -6.56
C LEU A 54 7.49 -8.83 -6.41
N LEU A 55 7.99 -8.66 -5.18
CA LEU A 55 9.39 -8.29 -4.97
C LEU A 55 10.33 -9.36 -5.57
N GLY A 56 11.29 -8.91 -6.38
CA GLY A 56 12.20 -9.78 -7.14
C GLY A 56 11.62 -10.36 -8.43
N PHE A 57 10.41 -9.97 -8.83
CA PHE A 57 9.80 -10.38 -10.10
C PHE A 57 10.47 -9.68 -11.29
N SER A 58 10.73 -10.42 -12.35
CA SER A 58 11.55 -9.97 -13.49
C SER A 58 10.75 -9.37 -14.64
N ALA A 59 9.43 -9.52 -14.67
CA ALA A 59 8.59 -8.98 -15.73
C ALA A 59 7.92 -7.64 -15.35
N PRO A 60 7.62 -6.77 -16.31
CA PRO A 60 6.77 -5.61 -16.11
C PRO A 60 5.31 -6.01 -15.86
N VAL A 61 4.66 -5.35 -14.91
CA VAL A 61 3.24 -5.52 -14.60
C VAL A 61 2.57 -4.16 -14.60
N LEU A 62 1.76 -3.88 -15.61
CA LEU A 62 1.14 -2.58 -15.79
C LEU A 62 -0.34 -2.64 -15.42
N PHE A 63 -0.77 -1.79 -14.48
CA PHE A 63 -2.17 -1.61 -14.14
C PHE A 63 -2.79 -0.49 -14.96
N THR A 64 -4.00 -0.68 -15.44
CA THR A 64 -4.81 0.38 -16.07
C THR A 64 -6.30 0.14 -15.84
N GLY A 65 -7.13 1.10 -16.24
CA GLY A 65 -8.58 1.03 -16.09
C GLY A 65 -9.28 2.11 -16.91
N SER A 66 -10.51 2.44 -16.52
CA SER A 66 -11.28 3.51 -17.15
C SER A 66 -12.28 4.09 -16.16
N MET A 67 -12.55 5.39 -16.27
CA MET A 67 -13.60 6.06 -15.50
C MET A 67 -14.98 5.82 -16.11
N LEU A 68 -15.05 5.53 -17.42
CA LEU A 68 -16.27 5.18 -18.13
C LEU A 68 -16.15 3.81 -18.80
N PRO A 69 -17.20 2.96 -18.79
CA PRO A 69 -17.16 1.65 -19.42
C PRO A 69 -16.74 1.69 -20.89
N ALA A 70 -15.98 0.70 -21.37
CA ALA A 70 -15.41 0.74 -22.73
C ALA A 70 -16.43 0.86 -23.88
N GLY A 71 -17.70 0.49 -23.64
CA GLY A 71 -18.77 0.54 -24.63
C GLY A 71 -19.55 1.86 -24.68
N VAL A 72 -19.28 2.83 -23.81
CA VAL A 72 -20.00 4.11 -23.81
C VAL A 72 -19.27 5.18 -24.63
N GLN A 73 -20.03 6.13 -25.18
CA GLN A 73 -19.48 7.27 -25.88
C GLN A 73 -18.55 8.08 -24.95
N ASP A 74 -17.47 8.62 -25.52
CA ASP A 74 -16.44 9.41 -24.82
C ASP A 74 -15.71 8.67 -23.69
N SER A 75 -15.76 7.33 -23.68
CA SER A 75 -14.99 6.51 -22.74
C SER A 75 -13.49 6.69 -22.92
N ASP A 76 -12.78 6.75 -21.79
CA ASP A 76 -11.33 6.77 -21.69
C ASP A 76 -10.69 5.37 -21.78
N ALA A 77 -11.49 4.30 -21.86
CA ALA A 77 -10.98 2.92 -21.81
C ALA A 77 -10.00 2.58 -22.92
N TRP A 78 -10.35 2.88 -24.18
CA TRP A 78 -9.49 2.55 -25.32
C TRP A 78 -8.22 3.38 -25.33
N GLU A 79 -8.28 4.64 -24.90
CA GLU A 79 -7.09 5.48 -24.74
C GLU A 79 -6.15 4.89 -23.69
N ASN A 80 -6.69 4.51 -22.53
CA ASN A 80 -5.92 3.95 -21.42
C ASN A 80 -5.31 2.58 -21.77
N VAL A 81 -6.07 1.70 -22.44
CA VAL A 81 -5.57 0.38 -22.87
C VAL A 81 -4.51 0.52 -23.96
N ASN A 82 -4.76 1.33 -25.00
CA ASN A 82 -3.79 1.52 -26.08
C ASN A 82 -2.50 2.16 -25.55
N GLY A 83 -2.62 3.19 -24.71
CA GLY A 83 -1.46 3.82 -24.08
C GLY A 83 -0.67 2.86 -23.20
N ALA A 84 -1.35 2.01 -22.43
CA ALA A 84 -0.70 1.00 -21.60
C ALA A 84 0.04 -0.05 -22.46
N LEU A 85 -0.57 -0.53 -23.54
CA LEU A 85 0.07 -1.47 -24.47
C LEU A 85 1.29 -0.84 -25.18
N LEU A 86 1.18 0.41 -25.60
CA LEU A 86 2.31 1.16 -26.18
C LEU A 86 3.46 1.33 -25.19
N ALA A 87 3.14 1.63 -23.92
CA ALA A 87 4.14 1.73 -22.86
C ALA A 87 4.87 0.39 -22.66
N LEU A 88 4.14 -0.72 -22.57
CA LEU A 88 4.72 -2.07 -22.48
C LEU A 88 5.61 -2.41 -23.68
N GLY A 89 5.11 -2.17 -24.90
CA GLY A 89 5.87 -2.42 -26.13
C GLY A 89 7.12 -1.55 -26.30
N SER A 90 7.22 -0.46 -25.56
CA SER A 90 8.40 0.42 -25.54
C SER A 90 9.50 -0.04 -24.57
N GLY A 91 9.28 -1.12 -23.82
CA GLY A 91 10.25 -1.72 -22.90
C GLY A 91 10.22 -1.09 -21.50
N LEU A 92 9.12 -1.31 -20.76
CA LEU A 92 9.06 -0.93 -19.35
C LEU A 92 10.06 -1.74 -18.51
N VAL A 93 10.54 -1.12 -17.43
CA VAL A 93 11.36 -1.81 -16.43
C VAL A 93 10.54 -2.87 -15.69
N SER A 94 11.20 -3.90 -15.16
CA SER A 94 10.57 -4.89 -14.29
C SER A 94 9.93 -4.25 -13.07
N GLY A 95 8.85 -4.85 -12.58
CA GLY A 95 8.09 -4.36 -11.43
C GLY A 95 6.72 -3.83 -11.82
N VAL A 96 6.01 -3.26 -10.85
CA VAL A 96 4.61 -2.86 -11.00
C VAL A 96 4.52 -1.36 -11.30
N GLN A 97 3.78 -1.02 -12.34
CA GLN A 97 3.48 0.37 -12.70
C GLN A 97 1.98 0.58 -12.88
N LEU A 98 1.55 1.85 -12.89
CA LEU A 98 0.18 2.26 -13.14
C LEU A 98 0.15 3.22 -14.33
N TYR A 99 -0.68 2.96 -15.32
CA TYR A 99 -0.91 3.86 -16.45
C TYR A 99 -2.34 4.40 -16.43
N PHE A 100 -2.49 5.72 -16.55
CA PHE A 100 -3.79 6.35 -16.73
C PHE A 100 -3.66 7.68 -17.47
N HIS A 101 -4.48 7.89 -18.50
CA HIS A 101 -4.61 9.12 -19.27
C HIS A 101 -3.27 9.79 -19.65
N GLY A 102 -2.39 9.02 -20.30
CA GLY A 102 -1.10 9.50 -20.80
C GLY A 102 0.03 9.48 -19.77
N GLN A 103 -0.22 9.10 -18.52
CA GLN A 103 0.77 9.13 -17.45
C GLN A 103 1.10 7.73 -16.93
N LEU A 104 2.41 7.42 -16.91
CA LEU A 104 2.97 6.28 -16.20
C LEU A 104 3.36 6.73 -14.79
N MET A 105 2.94 5.97 -13.78
CA MET A 105 3.02 6.34 -12.38
C MET A 105 3.53 5.19 -11.52
N THR A 106 4.24 5.52 -10.44
CA THR A 106 4.73 4.56 -9.43
C THR A 106 3.62 4.25 -8.42
N PRO A 107 3.07 3.03 -8.36
CA PRO A 107 1.86 2.73 -7.59
C PRO A 107 1.99 3.01 -6.08
N VAL A 108 3.14 2.68 -5.48
CA VAL A 108 3.41 2.91 -4.05
C VAL A 108 3.53 4.40 -3.66
N ARG A 109 3.36 5.30 -4.63
CA ARG A 109 3.35 6.76 -4.45
C ARG A 109 2.03 7.38 -4.88
N CYS A 110 1.08 6.59 -5.36
CA CYS A 110 -0.14 7.08 -6.00
C CYS A 110 -1.39 6.81 -5.19
N ALA A 111 -2.35 7.72 -5.32
CA ALA A 111 -3.69 7.58 -4.77
C ALA A 111 -4.73 8.04 -5.80
N LYS A 112 -5.97 7.56 -5.66
CA LYS A 112 -7.13 8.12 -6.37
C LYS A 112 -7.57 9.40 -5.65
N ILE A 113 -7.27 10.55 -6.24
CA ILE A 113 -7.54 11.88 -5.68
C ILE A 113 -8.82 12.54 -6.24
N ARG A 114 -9.43 11.97 -7.28
CA ARG A 114 -10.70 12.47 -7.85
C ARG A 114 -11.67 11.31 -8.11
N SER A 115 -12.94 11.53 -7.77
CA SER A 115 -14.05 10.61 -8.07
C SER A 115 -14.66 10.83 -9.46
N PHE A 116 -14.25 11.89 -10.16
CA PHE A 116 -14.73 12.26 -11.49
C PHE A 116 -13.58 12.83 -12.36
N GLY A 117 -13.84 12.91 -13.66
CA GLY A 117 -12.86 13.41 -14.64
C GLY A 117 -11.83 12.35 -15.06
N ARG A 118 -11.03 12.69 -16.08
CA ARG A 118 -10.14 11.73 -16.77
C ARG A 118 -8.82 11.46 -16.06
N GLN A 119 -8.45 12.26 -15.05
CA GLN A 119 -7.20 12.11 -14.29
C GLN A 119 -7.51 11.83 -12.81
N PRO A 120 -8.04 10.64 -12.48
CA PRO A 120 -8.42 10.29 -11.11
C PRO A 120 -7.23 10.03 -10.20
N PHE A 121 -6.08 9.62 -10.73
CA PHE A 121 -4.88 9.28 -9.96
C PHE A 121 -3.82 10.38 -9.99
N ALA A 122 -3.09 10.53 -8.90
CA ALA A 122 -1.90 11.36 -8.84
C ALA A 122 -0.85 10.78 -7.89
N PRO A 123 0.44 11.01 -8.17
CA PRO A 123 1.49 10.80 -7.18
C PRO A 123 1.35 11.82 -6.04
N LEU A 124 1.34 11.35 -4.81
CA LEU A 124 1.33 12.20 -3.61
C LEU A 124 2.75 12.72 -3.35
N GLN A 125 2.89 14.02 -3.05
CA GLN A 125 4.20 14.66 -2.81
C GLN A 125 4.68 14.40 -1.37
N ARG A 126 4.89 13.12 -1.05
CA ARG A 126 5.20 12.68 0.30
C ARG A 126 6.66 12.22 0.45
N SER A 127 7.61 13.13 0.54
CA SER A 127 9.04 12.78 0.56
C SER A 127 9.60 12.88 1.97
N ARG A 128 9.46 11.83 2.78
CA ARG A 128 10.09 11.74 4.11
C ARG A 128 10.59 10.33 4.42
N GLY A 129 11.92 10.21 4.48
CA GLY A 129 12.69 9.26 5.30
C GLY A 129 12.50 7.77 5.01
N GLY A 130 13.62 7.07 4.84
CA GLY A 130 13.71 5.62 4.79
C GLY A 130 14.99 5.20 4.07
N HIS A 131 15.87 4.48 4.75
CA HIS A 131 17.05 3.94 4.08
C HIS A 131 16.61 2.82 3.13
N ALA A 132 17.22 2.76 1.95
CA ALA A 132 17.12 1.61 1.08
C ALA A 132 17.41 0.34 1.88
N VAL A 133 16.56 -0.67 1.74
CA VAL A 133 16.94 -2.00 2.21
C VAL A 133 18.17 -2.46 1.42
N VAL A 134 19.24 -2.86 2.12
CA VAL A 134 20.48 -3.29 1.47
C VAL A 134 20.30 -4.63 0.76
N SER A 135 19.59 -5.55 1.41
CA SER A 135 19.20 -6.84 0.84
C SER A 135 17.81 -7.19 1.31
N LEU A 136 16.94 -7.55 0.37
CA LEU A 136 15.62 -8.08 0.69
C LEU A 136 15.77 -9.47 1.33
N PRO A 137 15.05 -9.77 2.42
CA PRO A 137 14.97 -11.14 2.94
C PRO A 137 14.35 -12.09 1.92
N ASP A 138 14.84 -13.32 1.84
CA ASP A 138 14.32 -14.33 0.91
C ASP A 138 12.82 -14.57 1.09
N ALA A 139 12.31 -14.47 2.32
CA ALA A 139 10.88 -14.57 2.66
C ALA A 139 9.98 -13.54 1.92
N LEU A 140 10.57 -12.47 1.39
CA LEU A 140 9.86 -11.48 0.59
C LEU A 140 9.85 -11.77 -0.91
N ASN A 141 10.69 -12.67 -1.40
CA ASN A 141 10.77 -13.00 -2.82
C ASN A 141 9.41 -13.49 -3.34
N TYR A 142 9.04 -13.08 -4.56
CA TYR A 142 7.78 -13.44 -5.20
C TYR A 142 7.56 -14.95 -5.35
N ARG A 143 8.58 -15.81 -5.24
CA ARG A 143 8.43 -17.27 -5.28
C ARG A 143 8.01 -17.86 -3.94
N GLN A 144 8.11 -17.12 -2.84
CA GLN A 144 7.74 -17.62 -1.52
C GLN A 144 6.22 -17.61 -1.32
N ALA A 145 5.70 -18.57 -0.55
CA ALA A 145 4.29 -18.58 -0.20
C ALA A 145 3.92 -17.34 0.64
N LYS A 146 2.69 -16.83 0.44
CA LYS A 146 2.13 -15.68 1.16
C LYS A 146 0.80 -16.07 1.78
N THR A 147 0.54 -15.57 2.98
CA THR A 147 -0.69 -15.81 3.73
C THR A 147 -1.49 -14.53 3.93
N LEU A 148 -2.77 -14.67 4.26
CA LEU A 148 -3.60 -13.52 4.61
C LEU A 148 -3.18 -12.93 5.96
N ALA A 149 -3.23 -11.61 6.04
CA ALA A 149 -3.05 -10.85 7.27
C ALA A 149 -4.22 -9.90 7.43
N GLU A 150 -4.71 -9.73 8.65
CA GLU A 150 -5.73 -8.73 8.96
C GLU A 150 -5.04 -7.41 9.35
N VAL A 151 -5.33 -6.35 8.60
CA VAL A 151 -4.76 -5.02 8.79
C VAL A 151 -5.89 -4.00 8.83
N ALA A 152 -5.90 -3.14 9.84
CA ALA A 152 -6.87 -2.05 9.96
C ALA A 152 -6.24 -0.69 9.61
N VAL A 153 -7.10 0.29 9.35
CA VAL A 153 -6.74 1.70 9.22
C VAL A 153 -7.58 2.50 10.22
N LEU A 154 -6.93 3.37 11.00
CA LEU A 154 -7.58 4.32 11.89
C LEU A 154 -7.16 5.74 11.53
N PRO A 155 -8.00 6.49 10.80
CA PRO A 155 -7.81 7.93 10.65
C PRO A 155 -8.04 8.63 11.99
N LEU A 156 -7.06 9.42 12.44
CA LEU A 156 -7.25 10.24 13.63
C LEU A 156 -8.18 11.41 13.34
N PHE A 157 -9.06 11.73 14.28
CA PHE A 157 -9.92 12.91 14.23
C PHE A 157 -10.06 13.48 15.65
N PRO A 158 -10.36 14.78 15.82
CA PRO A 158 -10.57 15.35 17.15
C PRO A 158 -11.65 14.58 17.93
N GLY A 159 -11.26 13.97 19.05
CA GLY A 159 -12.15 13.15 19.89
C GLY A 159 -12.05 11.64 19.68
N VAL A 160 -11.19 11.15 18.78
CA VAL A 160 -10.79 9.73 18.79
C VAL A 160 -10.06 9.43 20.10
N GLY A 161 -10.39 8.31 20.75
CA GLY A 161 -9.83 7.95 22.05
C GLY A 161 -9.54 6.45 22.17
N ALA A 162 -9.15 6.05 23.37
CA ALA A 162 -8.73 4.67 23.68
C ALA A 162 -9.80 3.63 23.29
N ALA A 163 -11.08 3.89 23.54
CA ALA A 163 -12.14 2.91 23.27
C ALA A 163 -12.24 2.49 21.79
N GLN A 164 -12.09 3.43 20.84
CA GLN A 164 -12.10 3.11 19.41
C GLN A 164 -10.83 2.34 19.01
N LEU A 165 -9.68 2.74 19.56
CA LEU A 165 -8.41 2.07 19.31
C LEU A 165 -8.40 0.64 19.87
N ASP A 166 -8.88 0.44 21.10
CA ASP A 166 -9.04 -0.85 21.75
C ASP A 166 -10.00 -1.76 20.97
N GLY A 167 -11.07 -1.21 20.41
CA GLY A 167 -11.99 -1.95 19.54
C GLY A 167 -11.28 -2.59 18.34
N LEU A 168 -10.36 -1.85 17.70
CA LEU A 168 -9.54 -2.37 16.60
C LEU A 168 -8.46 -3.34 17.07
N ILE A 169 -7.77 -3.03 18.17
CA ILE A 169 -6.74 -3.92 18.74
C ILE A 169 -7.35 -5.30 19.07
N ASN A 170 -8.55 -5.30 19.65
CA ASN A 170 -9.24 -6.52 20.06
C ASN A 170 -9.96 -7.24 18.91
N SER A 171 -9.97 -6.70 17.69
CA SER A 171 -10.61 -7.34 16.54
C SER A 171 -9.75 -8.42 15.86
N GLY A 172 -8.55 -8.70 16.39
CA GLY A 172 -7.66 -9.74 15.87
C GLY A 172 -6.73 -9.29 14.74
N ILE A 173 -6.57 -7.98 14.53
CA ILE A 173 -5.62 -7.45 13.55
C ILE A 173 -4.18 -7.79 13.93
N ARG A 174 -3.32 -7.95 12.92
CA ARG A 174 -1.86 -8.09 13.09
C ARG A 174 -1.10 -6.82 12.73
N GLY A 175 -1.76 -5.89 12.02
CA GLY A 175 -1.21 -4.58 11.69
C GLY A 175 -2.26 -3.48 11.79
N LEU A 176 -1.81 -2.27 12.08
CA LEU A 176 -2.65 -1.07 12.15
C LEU A 176 -1.93 0.09 11.45
N VAL A 177 -2.58 0.70 10.47
CA VAL A 177 -2.18 1.99 9.91
C VAL A 177 -2.89 3.10 10.68
N LEU A 178 -2.13 3.91 11.40
CA LEU A 178 -2.63 5.07 12.11
C LEU A 178 -2.43 6.31 11.22
N GLU A 179 -3.51 6.98 10.80
CA GLU A 179 -3.36 8.19 9.99
C GLU A 179 -3.34 9.41 10.90
N CYS A 180 -2.13 9.85 11.21
CA CYS A 180 -1.85 10.95 12.09
C CYS A 180 -2.05 12.31 11.39
N PHE A 181 -2.17 13.35 12.21
CA PHE A 181 -2.20 14.73 11.72
C PHE A 181 -0.79 15.20 11.32
N GLY A 182 -0.72 16.09 10.33
CA GLY A 182 0.51 16.81 9.97
C GLY A 182 1.72 15.88 9.82
N SER A 183 2.77 16.16 10.61
CA SER A 183 4.02 15.40 10.61
C SER A 183 4.02 14.15 11.50
N GLY A 184 2.86 13.65 11.92
CA GLY A 184 2.76 12.44 12.75
C GLY A 184 2.28 12.67 14.18
N THR A 185 1.44 13.68 14.44
CA THR A 185 0.87 13.94 15.76
C THR A 185 -0.49 13.25 15.95
N GLY A 186 -0.83 12.96 17.21
CA GLY A 186 -2.08 12.32 17.64
C GLY A 186 -2.41 12.69 19.09
N PRO A 187 -3.43 12.06 19.71
CA PRO A 187 -3.86 12.38 21.08
C PRO A 187 -2.88 11.82 22.14
N SER A 188 -1.60 12.22 22.07
CA SER A 188 -0.52 11.74 22.94
C SER A 188 -0.49 12.37 24.33
N ASP A 189 -1.43 13.27 24.63
CA ASP A 189 -1.69 13.77 25.99
C ASP A 189 -2.73 12.92 26.73
N ASP A 190 -3.41 11.99 26.04
CA ASP A 190 -4.31 11.02 26.64
C ASP A 190 -3.52 9.76 27.07
N PRO A 191 -3.34 9.51 28.38
CA PRO A 191 -2.59 8.35 28.85
C PRO A 191 -3.25 7.03 28.50
N GLN A 192 -4.59 6.99 28.38
CA GLN A 192 -5.30 5.77 28.01
C GLN A 192 -5.04 5.43 26.54
N PHE A 193 -5.02 6.43 25.66
CA PHE A 193 -4.68 6.23 24.25
C PHE A 193 -3.26 5.69 24.08
N LEU A 194 -2.29 6.24 24.81
CA LEU A 194 -0.92 5.73 24.80
C LEU A 194 -0.84 4.30 25.36
N ALA A 195 -1.55 3.99 26.44
CA ALA A 195 -1.62 2.65 27.00
C ALA A 195 -2.21 1.62 26.01
N SER A 196 -3.22 2.01 25.23
CA SER A 196 -3.75 1.16 24.14
C SER A 196 -2.68 0.86 23.08
N LEU A 197 -1.87 1.84 22.69
CA LEU A 197 -0.75 1.62 21.74
C LEU A 197 0.33 0.69 22.32
N GLU A 198 0.68 0.87 23.59
CA GLU A 198 1.62 0.00 24.29
C GLU A 198 1.09 -1.44 24.39
N ASN A 199 -0.21 -1.60 24.65
CA ASN A 199 -0.89 -2.90 24.62
C ASN A 199 -0.84 -3.53 23.22
N ALA A 200 -1.12 -2.75 22.16
CA ALA A 200 -1.00 -3.23 20.78
C ALA A 200 0.41 -3.78 20.50
N ARG A 201 1.45 -3.06 20.93
CA ARG A 201 2.84 -3.53 20.82
C ARG A 201 3.07 -4.81 21.61
N ALA A 202 2.57 -4.91 22.84
CA ALA A 202 2.71 -6.11 23.68
C ALA A 202 2.05 -7.35 23.05
N LEU A 203 0.94 -7.15 22.33
CA LEU A 203 0.26 -8.19 21.55
C LEU A 203 0.95 -8.50 20.21
N GLY A 204 2.04 -7.81 19.87
CA GLY A 204 2.78 -8.00 18.62
C GLY A 204 2.13 -7.34 17.40
N ILE A 205 1.15 -6.45 17.59
CA ILE A 205 0.50 -5.73 16.49
C ILE A 205 1.46 -4.68 15.94
N CYS A 206 1.67 -4.70 14.62
CA CYS A 206 2.53 -3.74 13.94
C CYS A 206 1.77 -2.43 13.67
N VAL A 207 1.98 -1.41 14.52
CA VAL A 207 1.35 -0.09 14.36
C VAL A 207 2.27 0.86 13.58
N VAL A 208 1.77 1.41 12.48
CA VAL A 208 2.52 2.28 11.56
C VAL A 208 1.79 3.61 11.42
N ALA A 209 2.47 4.72 11.70
CA ALA A 209 1.94 6.06 11.50
C ALA A 209 2.20 6.55 10.08
N ILE A 210 1.14 6.98 9.39
CA ILE A 210 1.23 7.77 8.15
C ILE A 210 0.55 9.12 8.34
N THR A 211 0.78 10.06 7.43
CA THR A 211 0.08 11.36 7.47
C THR A 211 -1.24 11.29 6.72
N GLN A 212 -2.24 12.04 7.18
CA GLN A 212 -3.46 12.32 6.41
C GLN A 212 -3.20 13.29 5.24
N CYS A 213 -2.15 14.12 5.31
CA CYS A 213 -1.87 15.16 4.32
C CYS A 213 -1.45 14.58 2.96
N HIS A 214 -1.87 15.17 1.84
CA HIS A 214 -1.41 14.73 0.51
C HIS A 214 0.07 15.03 0.25
N GLU A 215 0.65 15.93 1.03
CA GLU A 215 2.05 16.35 0.93
C GLU A 215 2.74 16.20 2.29
N GLY A 216 4.05 15.91 2.28
CA GLY A 216 4.85 15.74 3.50
C GLY A 216 5.02 14.29 3.95
N GLY A 217 4.90 14.00 5.24
CA GLY A 217 5.16 12.67 5.78
C GLY A 217 5.33 12.67 7.29
N VAL A 218 5.48 11.49 7.87
CA VAL A 218 5.61 11.31 9.33
C VAL A 218 7.06 11.40 9.79
N GLU A 219 7.28 12.17 10.86
CA GLU A 219 8.53 12.33 11.58
C GLU A 219 8.28 12.25 13.09
N LEU A 220 8.30 11.04 13.63
CA LEU A 220 8.01 10.83 15.05
C LEU A 220 9.12 11.35 15.97
N ASP A 221 10.34 11.56 15.47
CA ASP A 221 11.49 11.95 16.29
C ASP A 221 11.68 13.48 16.44
N VAL A 222 10.83 14.30 15.79
CA VAL A 222 11.03 15.76 15.70
C VAL A 222 10.20 16.55 16.72
N TYR A 223 8.98 16.10 17.04
CA TYR A 223 8.07 16.79 17.96
C TYR A 223 7.78 15.95 19.21
N GLU A 224 7.55 16.61 20.35
CA GLU A 224 7.29 15.94 21.64
C GLU A 224 6.11 14.95 21.54
N ALA A 225 5.01 15.35 20.92
CA ALA A 225 3.85 14.49 20.70
C ALA A 225 4.17 13.26 19.83
N GLY A 226 4.95 13.43 18.76
CA GLY A 226 5.43 12.32 17.92
C GLY A 226 6.35 11.37 18.70
N SER A 227 7.20 11.93 19.56
CA SER A 227 8.15 11.18 20.39
C SER A 227 7.42 10.28 21.39
N ARG A 228 6.27 10.71 21.92
CA ARG A 228 5.42 9.87 22.78
C ARG A 228 4.79 8.70 22.02
N LEU A 229 4.30 8.92 20.80
CA LEU A 229 3.80 7.82 19.95
C LEU A 229 4.91 6.82 19.62
N ARG A 230 6.12 7.31 19.29
CA ARG A 230 7.31 6.46 19.10
C ARG A 230 7.62 5.64 20.36
N GLY A 231 7.59 6.28 21.53
CA GLY A 231 7.80 5.64 22.84
C GLY A 231 6.80 4.50 23.10
N ALA A 232 5.53 4.69 22.73
CA ALA A 232 4.49 3.68 22.82
C ALA A 232 4.65 2.53 21.80
N GLY A 233 5.60 2.63 20.86
CA GLY A 233 5.93 1.57 19.91
C GLY A 233 5.40 1.77 18.50
N VAL A 234 4.87 2.94 18.16
CA VAL A 234 4.44 3.29 16.80
C VAL A 234 5.66 3.48 15.90
N LEU A 235 5.61 2.87 14.71
CA LEU A 235 6.65 2.98 13.68
C LEU A 235 6.37 4.15 12.74
N SER A 236 7.41 4.77 12.20
CA SER A 236 7.22 5.78 11.16
C SER A 236 6.95 5.12 9.82
N GLY A 237 5.84 5.47 9.19
CA GLY A 237 5.55 5.14 7.79
C GLY A 237 6.15 6.14 6.80
N GLY A 238 6.90 7.13 7.28
CA GLY A 238 7.57 8.14 6.46
C GLY A 238 6.64 8.78 5.43
N GLY A 239 7.04 8.68 4.17
CA GLY A 239 6.32 9.19 3.00
C GLY A 239 5.25 8.27 2.41
N MET A 240 4.95 7.10 3.00
CA MET A 240 4.00 6.15 2.40
C MET A 240 2.61 6.77 2.19
N THR A 241 1.95 6.37 1.11
CA THR A 241 0.49 6.55 0.94
C THR A 241 -0.26 5.51 1.78
N ARG A 242 -1.59 5.65 1.92
CA ARG A 242 -2.42 4.62 2.57
C ARG A 242 -2.34 3.30 1.81
N GLU A 243 -2.38 3.38 0.49
CA GLU A 243 -2.30 2.26 -0.43
C GLU A 243 -0.99 1.49 -0.22
N ALA A 244 0.13 2.22 -0.14
CA ALA A 244 1.45 1.62 0.10
C ALA A 244 1.56 1.01 1.50
N ALA A 245 1.11 1.71 2.54
CA ALA A 245 1.18 1.22 3.92
C ALA A 245 0.38 -0.08 4.12
N LEU A 246 -0.83 -0.15 3.56
CA LEU A 246 -1.64 -1.37 3.56
C LEU A 246 -0.96 -2.49 2.78
N GLY A 247 -0.56 -2.22 1.54
CA GLY A 247 0.12 -3.20 0.68
C GLY A 247 1.37 -3.79 1.35
N LYS A 248 2.18 -2.93 1.96
CA LYS A 248 3.40 -3.30 2.67
C LYS A 248 3.10 -4.16 3.90
N LEU A 249 2.17 -3.74 4.76
CA LEU A 249 1.80 -4.52 5.95
C LEU A 249 1.26 -5.90 5.59
N HIS A 250 0.37 -6.00 4.60
CA HIS A 250 -0.13 -7.30 4.15
C HIS A 250 0.99 -8.20 3.60
N ALA A 251 1.93 -7.64 2.83
CA ALA A 251 3.05 -8.42 2.28
C ALA A 251 4.05 -8.88 3.35
N LEU A 252 4.35 -8.03 4.33
CA LEU A 252 5.28 -8.35 5.43
C LEU A 252 4.65 -9.34 6.42
N LEU A 253 3.42 -9.09 6.89
CA LEU A 253 2.72 -9.95 7.86
C LEU A 253 2.25 -11.28 7.24
N GLY A 254 2.04 -11.29 5.92
CA GLY A 254 1.73 -12.49 5.16
C GLY A 254 2.95 -13.36 4.83
N ALA A 255 4.17 -12.88 5.08
CA ALA A 255 5.41 -13.61 4.88
C ALA A 255 5.87 -14.34 6.15
N SER A 256 6.74 -15.33 5.99
CA SER A 256 7.38 -16.07 7.10
C SER A 256 8.48 -15.23 7.77
N LEU A 257 8.08 -14.10 8.37
CA LEU A 257 8.95 -13.15 9.08
C LEU A 257 8.60 -13.09 10.56
N THR A 258 9.58 -12.79 11.40
CA THR A 258 9.33 -12.48 12.82
C THR A 258 8.72 -11.09 12.95
N THR A 259 8.03 -10.83 14.07
CA THR A 259 7.46 -9.51 14.37
C THR A 259 8.53 -8.42 14.35
N GLU A 260 9.70 -8.69 14.91
CA GLU A 260 10.86 -7.78 14.93
C GLU A 260 11.31 -7.43 13.52
N GLU A 261 11.36 -8.42 12.63
CA GLU A 261 11.79 -8.22 11.24
C GLU A 261 10.73 -7.46 10.45
N VAL A 262 9.44 -7.74 10.65
CA VAL A 262 8.35 -6.92 10.09
C VAL A 262 8.49 -5.47 10.53
N ARG A 263 8.67 -5.22 11.83
CA ARG A 263 8.83 -3.86 12.37
C ARG A 263 10.04 -3.15 11.78
N ARG A 264 11.16 -3.85 11.61
CA ARG A 264 12.37 -3.31 10.96
C ARG A 264 12.12 -2.94 9.49
N LEU A 265 11.48 -3.83 8.72
CA LEU A 265 11.25 -3.64 7.29
C LEU A 265 10.21 -2.57 6.97
N VAL A 266 9.25 -2.33 7.87
CA VAL A 266 8.27 -1.24 7.73
C VAL A 266 8.96 0.12 7.56
N GLU A 267 10.03 0.38 8.33
CA GLU A 267 10.74 1.67 8.31
C GLU A 267 11.86 1.74 7.23
N LEU A 268 12.03 0.68 6.42
CA LEU A 268 13.00 0.62 5.33
C LEU A 268 12.32 0.71 3.97
N ASP A 269 12.97 1.36 3.01
CA ASP A 269 12.45 1.52 1.66
C ASP A 269 12.70 0.25 0.85
N LEU A 270 11.63 -0.45 0.49
CA LEU A 270 11.70 -1.76 -0.19
C LEU A 270 11.62 -1.63 -1.70
N CYS A 271 10.75 -0.75 -2.19
CA CYS A 271 10.53 -0.55 -3.62
C CYS A 271 10.23 0.92 -4.00
N GLY A 272 10.66 1.87 -3.16
CA GLY A 272 10.55 3.31 -3.42
C GLY A 272 9.34 3.97 -2.75
N GLU A 273 8.66 3.28 -1.83
CA GLU A 273 7.46 3.77 -1.15
C GLU A 273 7.73 4.90 -0.14
N LEU A 274 8.97 5.02 0.36
CA LEU A 274 9.35 6.00 1.39
C LEU A 274 10.02 7.27 0.85
N ARG A 275 10.47 7.29 -0.40
CA ARG A 275 11.31 8.38 -0.98
C ARG A 275 10.50 9.40 -1.77
#